data_AF-A0A6N9Q0Z0-F1
#
_entry.id   AF-A0A6N9Q0Z0-F1
#
_cell.length_a   1.000
_cell.length_b   1.000
_cell.length_c   1.000
_cell.angle_alpha   90.00
_cell.angle_beta   90.00
_cell.angle_gamma   90.00
#
_symmetry.space_group_name_H-M   'P 1'
#
loop_
_entity.id
_entity.type
_entity.pdbx_description
1 polymer ?
#
loop_
_entity_poly.entity_id
_entity_poly.type
_entity_poly.pdbx_seq_one_letter_code
_entity_poly.pdbx_strand_id
1 'polypeptide(L)'
;MYYDRVNIQCFRSFFILGDRRGLTNLDTEIHTRQRILIAAEELFSKKGFEKVTIREIGKNANCSHATIYFHFKDKKNILEKLAIAPMKKLLYDLKEILKRDDIDSKEKLMNICKLHLQFGLSNVYLYKQFFSTGFKADYSEVFSDEWDKFRFDIYNLLFNDFFPNHFKTLDQNQLILNSRLLHYQLHGIIVVHIASGRYFLKEEGDLIPLVEQAVHNFILTSKPR
;
A
#
# COMPACT_ATOMS: atom_id res chain seq x y z
N MET A 1 4.65 0.36 26.01
CA MET A 1 6.01 0.90 25.77
C MET A 1 6.82 -0.13 24.98
N TYR A 2 6.37 -0.48 23.77
CA TYR A 2 7.04 -1.43 22.85
C TYR A 2 6.34 -1.34 21.48
N TYR A 3 6.64 -0.31 20.69
CA TYR A 3 6.49 -0.24 19.21
C TYR A 3 6.99 1.12 18.71
N ASP A 4 8.12 1.57 19.26
CA ASP A 4 8.88 2.71 18.75
C ASP A 4 10.20 2.18 18.20
N ARG A 5 10.55 2.59 16.96
CA ARG A 5 11.84 2.40 16.26
C ARG A 5 12.07 1.12 15.43
N VAL A 6 11.24 0.87 14.40
CA VAL A 6 11.71 0.05 13.26
C VAL A 6 11.56 0.71 11.88
N ASN A 7 10.74 1.75 11.70
CA ASN A 7 10.52 2.35 10.36
C ASN A 7 11.25 3.67 10.05
N ILE A 8 12.30 4.03 10.79
CA ILE A 8 13.16 5.21 10.45
C ILE A 8 14.64 4.82 10.24
N GLN A 9 15.00 3.55 10.45
CA GLN A 9 16.41 3.13 10.44
C GLN A 9 16.88 2.42 9.17
N CYS A 10 15.99 2.07 8.23
CA CYS A 10 16.39 1.42 6.98
C CYS A 10 16.90 2.38 5.88
N PHE A 11 16.94 3.70 6.13
CA PHE A 11 17.44 4.71 5.18
C PHE A 11 18.65 5.52 5.68
N ARG A 12 19.16 5.27 6.89
CA ARG A 12 20.14 6.16 7.55
C ARG A 12 21.59 5.68 7.63
N SER A 13 21.95 4.54 7.05
CA SER A 13 23.28 3.95 7.28
C SER A 13 24.14 3.70 6.04
N PHE A 14 23.98 4.45 4.95
CA PHE A 14 24.87 4.27 3.78
C PHE A 14 25.65 5.51 3.29
N PHE A 15 25.41 6.73 3.80
CA PHE A 15 26.06 7.92 3.21
C PHE A 15 26.37 9.09 4.17
N ILE A 16 26.79 8.82 5.42
CA ILE A 16 27.41 9.86 6.25
C ILE A 16 28.79 9.37 6.71
N LEU A 17 29.80 9.66 5.89
CA LEU A 17 31.23 9.90 6.18
C LEU A 17 32.09 9.39 4.99
N GLY A 18 32.34 10.27 4.01
CA GLY A 18 33.27 10.01 2.91
C GLY A 18 33.34 11.17 1.89
N ASP A 19 34.45 11.90 1.92
CA ASP A 19 35.03 12.87 0.95
C ASP A 19 34.10 13.78 0.12
N ARG A 20 34.19 15.10 0.34
CA ARG A 20 33.51 16.16 -0.44
C ARG A 20 34.27 16.52 -1.73
N ARG A 21 34.62 15.54 -2.56
CA ARG A 21 35.25 15.81 -3.86
C ARG A 21 34.63 14.94 -4.95
N GLY A 22 33.76 15.56 -5.76
CA GLY A 22 33.38 15.03 -7.08
C GLY A 22 32.00 14.38 -7.20
N LEU A 23 30.94 14.91 -6.58
CA LEU A 23 29.57 14.51 -6.95
C LEU A 23 29.28 14.98 -8.38
N THR A 24 28.93 14.06 -9.26
CA THR A 24 28.49 14.42 -10.62
C THR A 24 27.14 15.15 -10.56
N ASN A 25 26.75 15.87 -11.62
CA ASN A 25 25.44 16.52 -11.68
C ASN A 25 24.28 15.52 -11.48
N LEU A 26 24.46 14.27 -11.92
CA LEU A 26 23.49 13.18 -11.75
C LEU A 26 23.36 12.75 -10.28
N ASP A 27 24.47 12.64 -9.54
CA ASP A 27 24.44 12.29 -8.12
C ASP A 27 23.71 13.36 -7.30
N THR A 28 23.95 14.63 -7.64
CA THR A 28 23.29 15.78 -7.01
C THR A 28 21.78 15.78 -7.28
N GLU A 29 21.38 15.38 -8.49
CA GLU A 29 19.98 15.23 -8.90
C GLU A 29 19.27 14.11 -8.12
N ILE A 30 19.88 12.93 -8.05
CA ILE A 30 19.36 11.76 -7.32
C ILE A 30 19.21 12.10 -5.83
N HIS A 31 20.24 12.71 -5.23
CA HIS A 31 20.17 13.13 -3.84
C HIS A 31 19.06 14.15 -3.58
N THR A 32 18.82 15.08 -4.51
CA THR A 32 17.75 16.08 -4.36
C THR A 32 16.37 15.45 -4.47
N ARG A 33 16.17 14.57 -5.45
CA ARG A 33 14.93 13.80 -5.61
C ARG A 33 14.61 12.99 -4.35
N GLN A 34 15.61 12.33 -3.76
CA GLN A 34 15.45 11.55 -2.52
C GLN A 34 15.09 12.43 -1.32
N ARG A 35 15.76 13.58 -1.14
CA ARG A 35 15.40 14.52 -0.04
C ARG A 35 13.95 14.99 -0.13
N ILE A 36 13.45 15.25 -1.34
CA ILE A 36 12.06 15.63 -1.56
C ILE A 36 11.11 14.51 -1.15
N LEU A 37 11.40 13.27 -1.54
CA LEU A 37 10.58 12.10 -1.18
C LEU A 37 10.54 11.88 0.33
N ILE A 38 11.69 11.92 1.02
CA ILE A 38 11.77 11.76 2.47
C ILE A 38 10.97 12.86 3.18
N ALA A 39 11.15 14.12 2.78
CA ALA A 39 10.40 15.24 3.36
C ALA A 39 8.89 15.10 3.14
N ALA A 40 8.48 14.66 1.94
CA ALA A 40 7.07 14.44 1.62
C ALA A 40 6.47 13.30 2.43
N GLU A 41 7.17 12.17 2.56
CA GLU A 41 6.73 11.01 3.36
C GLU A 41 6.53 11.38 4.83
N GLU A 42 7.46 12.11 5.43
CA GLU A 42 7.34 12.59 6.81
C GLU A 42 6.13 13.51 6.98
N LEU A 43 5.91 14.44 6.06
CA LEU A 43 4.81 15.38 6.11
C LEU A 43 3.46 14.69 5.88
N PHE A 44 3.35 13.81 4.89
CA PHE A 44 2.13 13.07 4.59
C PHE A 44 1.75 12.15 5.75
N SER A 45 2.73 11.49 6.38
CA SER A 45 2.50 10.63 7.54
C SER A 45 1.98 11.41 8.75
N LYS A 46 2.47 12.63 8.98
CA LYS A 46 2.08 13.47 10.14
C LYS A 46 0.78 14.24 9.93
N LYS A 47 0.56 14.79 8.73
CA LYS A 47 -0.51 15.76 8.46
C LYS A 47 -1.60 15.25 7.53
N GLY A 48 -1.35 14.12 6.85
CA GLY A 48 -2.19 13.61 5.77
C GLY A 48 -1.91 14.33 4.44
N PHE A 49 -2.15 13.62 3.34
CA PHE A 49 -1.88 14.12 1.99
C PHE A 49 -2.56 15.45 1.67
N GLU A 50 -3.85 15.59 2.01
CA GLU A 50 -4.65 16.76 1.66
C GLU A 50 -4.10 18.07 2.25
N LYS A 51 -3.63 18.04 3.51
CA LYS A 51 -3.19 19.24 4.24
C LYS A 51 -1.78 19.71 3.86
N VAL A 52 -0.98 18.86 3.22
CA VAL A 52 0.42 19.18 2.87
C VAL A 52 0.49 19.91 1.54
N THR A 53 1.34 20.93 1.47
CA THR A 53 1.58 21.74 0.26
C THR A 53 2.98 21.49 -0.32
N ILE A 54 3.16 21.69 -1.64
CA ILE A 54 4.48 21.59 -2.28
C ILE A 54 5.49 22.55 -1.65
N ARG A 55 5.04 23.76 -1.29
CA ARG A 55 5.90 24.76 -0.61
C ARG A 55 6.43 24.24 0.72
N GLU A 56 5.59 23.55 1.49
CA GLU A 56 5.99 22.95 2.76
C GLU A 56 6.99 21.80 2.57
N ILE A 57 6.77 20.96 1.54
CA ILE A 57 7.73 19.92 1.15
C ILE A 57 9.08 20.54 0.79
N GLY A 58 9.09 21.61 -0.02
CA GLY A 58 10.32 22.30 -0.43
C GLY A 58 11.10 22.86 0.75
N LYS A 59 10.39 23.50 1.70
CA LYS A 59 11.00 23.99 2.94
C LYS A 59 11.65 22.86 3.75
N ASN A 60 10.98 21.71 3.90
CA ASN A 60 11.52 20.57 4.66
C ASN A 60 12.65 19.84 3.92
N ALA A 61 12.61 19.79 2.59
CA ALA A 61 13.65 19.18 1.76
C ALA A 61 14.85 20.10 1.48
N ASN A 62 14.80 21.34 1.99
CA ASN A 62 15.76 22.41 1.71
C ASN A 62 15.96 22.65 0.20
N CYS A 63 14.86 22.82 -0.53
CA CYS A 63 14.87 23.10 -1.97
C CYS A 63 13.77 24.09 -2.38
N SER A 64 13.94 24.71 -3.55
CA SER A 64 12.97 25.67 -4.07
C SER A 64 11.72 24.97 -4.64
N HIS A 65 10.63 25.72 -4.77
CA HIS A 65 9.43 25.24 -5.45
C HIS A 65 9.69 24.84 -6.91
N ALA A 66 10.54 25.61 -7.61
CA ALA A 66 10.95 25.29 -8.97
C ALA A 66 11.75 23.98 -9.05
N THR A 67 12.61 23.72 -8.05
CA THR A 67 13.35 22.46 -7.93
C THR A 67 12.41 21.27 -7.75
N ILE A 68 11.33 21.40 -6.98
CA ILE A 68 10.36 20.31 -6.86
C ILE A 68 9.69 20.05 -8.22
N TYR A 69 9.22 21.08 -8.91
CA TYR A 69 8.56 20.90 -10.21
C TYR A 69 9.48 20.38 -11.30
N PHE A 70 10.78 20.62 -11.19
CA PHE A 70 11.76 19.99 -12.06
C PHE A 70 11.78 18.46 -11.91
N HIS A 71 11.60 17.93 -10.69
CA HIS A 71 11.63 16.48 -10.43
C HIS A 71 10.26 15.79 -10.44
N PHE A 72 9.19 16.52 -10.11
CA PHE A 72 7.86 15.97 -9.90
C PHE A 72 6.81 16.90 -10.50
N LYS A 73 5.92 16.34 -11.32
CA LYS A 73 4.87 17.10 -12.02
C LYS A 73 3.95 17.84 -11.04
N ASP A 74 3.56 17.17 -9.96
CA ASP A 74 2.64 17.69 -8.95
C ASP A 74 2.75 16.89 -7.64
N LYS A 75 1.91 17.25 -6.65
CA LYS A 75 1.86 16.59 -5.33
C LYS A 75 1.45 15.12 -5.43
N LYS A 76 0.58 14.77 -6.38
CA LYS A 76 0.11 13.41 -6.61
C LYS A 76 1.24 12.54 -7.16
N ASN A 77 2.06 13.08 -8.07
CA ASN A 77 3.22 12.38 -8.61
C ASN A 77 4.25 12.04 -7.52
N ILE A 78 4.46 12.91 -6.53
CA ILE A 78 5.31 12.60 -5.36
C ILE A 78 4.73 11.40 -4.59
N LEU A 79 3.41 11.41 -4.33
CA LEU A 79 2.73 10.33 -3.62
C LEU A 79 2.79 8.99 -4.40
N GLU A 80 2.57 9.02 -5.71
CA GLU A 80 2.70 7.85 -6.59
C GLU A 80 4.12 7.27 -6.52
N LYS A 81 5.16 8.13 -6.51
CA LYS A 81 6.55 7.67 -6.38
C LYS A 81 6.86 7.09 -5.00
N LEU A 82 6.28 7.62 -3.93
CA LEU A 82 6.36 7.03 -2.59
C LEU A 82 5.63 5.68 -2.50
N ALA A 83 4.59 5.47 -3.29
CA ALA A 83 3.80 4.23 -3.27
C ALA A 83 4.52 3.03 -3.92
N ILE A 84 5.52 3.26 -4.77
CA ILE A 84 6.20 2.20 -5.53
C ILE A 84 6.81 1.14 -4.63
N ALA A 85 7.62 1.53 -3.63
CA ALA A 85 8.31 0.56 -2.80
C ALA A 85 7.35 -0.29 -1.94
N PRO A 86 6.36 0.32 -1.23
CA PRO A 86 5.33 -0.44 -0.53
C PRO A 86 4.52 -1.37 -1.45
N MET A 87 4.19 -0.96 -2.68
CA MET A 87 3.49 -1.80 -3.65
C MET A 87 4.32 -2.98 -4.15
N LYS A 88 5.60 -2.74 -4.47
CA LYS A 88 6.51 -3.82 -4.85
C LYS A 88 6.61 -4.87 -3.76
N LYS A 89 6.72 -4.43 -2.50
CA LYS A 89 6.73 -5.32 -1.35
C LYS A 89 5.42 -6.11 -1.23
N LEU A 90 4.28 -5.44 -1.31
CA LEU A 90 2.96 -6.07 -1.25
C LEU A 90 2.79 -7.15 -2.34
N LEU A 91 3.15 -6.83 -3.59
CA LEU A 91 3.06 -7.78 -4.70
C LEU A 91 4.01 -8.96 -4.51
N TYR A 92 5.22 -8.73 -4.00
CA TYR A 92 6.17 -9.79 -3.68
C TYR A 92 5.61 -10.72 -2.60
N ASP A 93 5.16 -10.17 -1.48
CA ASP A 93 4.61 -10.94 -0.35
C ASP A 93 3.36 -11.75 -0.78
N LEU A 94 2.50 -11.18 -1.63
CA LEU A 94 1.35 -11.90 -2.22
C LEU A 94 1.81 -13.11 -3.04
N LYS A 95 2.82 -12.94 -3.90
CA LYS A 95 3.36 -14.04 -4.71
C LYS A 95 3.98 -15.13 -3.84
N GLU A 96 4.67 -14.78 -2.76
CA GLU A 96 5.23 -15.75 -1.82
C GLU A 96 4.13 -16.55 -1.12
N ILE A 97 3.01 -15.93 -0.72
CA ILE A 97 1.85 -16.66 -0.17
C ILE A 97 1.28 -17.65 -1.19
N LEU A 98 1.17 -17.25 -2.46
CA LEU A 98 0.56 -18.11 -3.49
C LEU A 98 1.43 -19.31 -3.89
N LYS A 99 2.76 -19.17 -3.85
CA LYS A 99 3.72 -20.26 -4.12
C LYS A 99 3.77 -21.34 -3.04
N ARG A 100 3.18 -21.11 -1.87
CA ARG A 100 3.19 -22.09 -0.78
C ARG A 100 2.30 -23.28 -1.12
N ASP A 101 2.87 -24.47 -1.19
CA ASP A 101 2.11 -25.71 -1.42
C ASP A 101 1.81 -26.47 -0.11
N ASP A 102 2.32 -25.97 1.02
CA ASP A 102 2.15 -26.54 2.35
C ASP A 102 0.85 -26.11 3.06
N ILE A 103 0.08 -25.19 2.46
CA ILE A 103 -1.16 -24.64 3.03
C ILE A 103 -2.32 -24.67 2.04
N ASP A 104 -3.53 -24.82 2.58
CA ASP A 104 -4.75 -24.92 1.78
C ASP A 104 -5.25 -23.55 1.26
N SER A 105 -6.27 -23.58 0.39
CA SER A 105 -6.90 -22.38 -0.18
C SER A 105 -7.41 -21.39 0.86
N LYS A 106 -7.96 -21.89 1.99
CA LYS A 106 -8.54 -21.07 3.04
C LYS A 106 -7.44 -20.35 3.81
N GLU A 107 -6.35 -21.04 4.11
CA GLU A 107 -5.20 -20.46 4.77
C GLU A 107 -4.45 -19.47 3.87
N LYS A 108 -4.32 -19.75 2.56
CA LYS A 108 -3.83 -18.74 1.59
C LYS A 108 -4.68 -17.48 1.62
N LEU A 109 -6.01 -17.61 1.56
CA LEU A 109 -6.93 -16.48 1.63
C LEU A 109 -6.79 -15.70 2.94
N MET A 110 -6.64 -16.40 4.07
CA MET A 110 -6.40 -15.78 5.38
C MET A 110 -5.12 -14.94 5.36
N ASN A 111 -4.03 -15.49 4.84
CA ASN A 111 -2.74 -14.80 4.78
C ASN A 111 -2.79 -13.59 3.83
N ILE A 112 -3.50 -13.68 2.71
CA ILE A 112 -3.76 -12.54 1.80
C ILE A 112 -4.52 -11.43 2.53
N CYS A 113 -5.55 -11.77 3.31
CA CYS A 113 -6.36 -10.78 4.04
C CYS A 113 -5.55 -10.12 5.18
N LYS A 114 -4.74 -10.89 5.92
CA LYS A 114 -3.82 -10.37 6.93
C LYS A 114 -2.77 -9.44 6.32
N LEU A 115 -2.22 -9.80 5.16
CA LEU A 115 -1.29 -8.94 4.42
C LEU A 115 -1.95 -7.63 3.96
N HIS A 116 -3.22 -7.66 3.52
CA HIS A 116 -3.98 -6.46 3.18
C HIS A 116 -4.18 -5.54 4.39
N LEU A 117 -4.55 -6.12 5.54
CA LEU A 117 -4.67 -5.41 6.82
C LEU A 117 -3.33 -4.74 7.20
N GLN A 118 -2.25 -5.51 7.24
CA GLN A 118 -0.92 -5.03 7.60
C GLN A 118 -0.48 -3.89 6.68
N PHE A 119 -0.73 -4.03 5.38
CA PHE A 119 -0.43 -2.98 4.40
C PHE A 119 -1.17 -1.68 4.72
N GLY A 120 -2.47 -1.74 4.98
CA GLY A 120 -3.28 -0.56 5.29
C GLY A 120 -2.88 0.15 6.57
N LEU A 121 -2.52 -0.61 7.62
CA LEU A 121 -2.09 -0.06 8.91
C LEU A 121 -0.67 0.51 8.87
N SER A 122 0.21 -0.08 8.08
CA SER A 122 1.60 0.37 7.93
C SER A 122 1.74 1.56 6.98
N ASN A 123 0.78 1.77 6.09
CA ASN A 123 0.85 2.76 5.02
C ASN A 123 -0.38 3.68 5.01
N VAL A 124 -0.81 4.17 6.18
CA VAL A 124 -2.08 4.91 6.37
C VAL A 124 -2.28 6.06 5.37
N TYR A 125 -1.26 6.86 5.11
CA TYR A 125 -1.37 8.01 4.20
C TYR A 125 -1.55 7.58 2.73
N LEU A 126 -0.92 6.47 2.31
CA LEU A 126 -1.14 5.86 1.00
C LEU A 126 -2.51 5.20 0.93
N TYR A 127 -2.89 4.44 1.96
CA TYR A 127 -4.14 3.71 2.01
C TYR A 127 -5.35 4.66 1.91
N LYS A 128 -5.33 5.76 2.66
CA LYS A 128 -6.36 6.80 2.59
C LYS A 128 -6.49 7.37 1.17
N GLN A 129 -5.38 7.68 0.52
CA GLN A 129 -5.47 8.33 -0.79
C GLN A 129 -5.82 7.37 -1.91
N PHE A 130 -5.28 6.16 -1.90
CA PHE A 130 -5.40 5.26 -3.04
C PHE A 130 -6.52 4.23 -2.93
N PHE A 131 -6.93 3.88 -1.71
CA PHE A 131 -7.99 2.90 -1.48
C PHE A 131 -9.30 3.53 -1.00
N SER A 132 -9.31 4.81 -0.59
CA SER A 132 -10.55 5.50 -0.16
C SER A 132 -11.14 6.44 -1.22
N THR A 133 -10.35 6.89 -2.22
CA THR A 133 -10.90 7.57 -3.41
C THR A 133 -11.16 6.52 -4.48
N GLY A 134 -12.41 6.37 -4.90
CA GLY A 134 -12.93 5.19 -5.59
C GLY A 134 -12.09 4.61 -6.74
N PHE A 135 -12.18 3.28 -6.87
CA PHE A 135 -11.66 2.46 -7.95
C PHE A 135 -12.08 3.01 -9.33
N LYS A 136 -11.26 3.87 -9.94
CA LYS A 136 -11.41 4.24 -11.36
C LYS A 136 -10.72 3.26 -12.31
N ALA A 137 -9.97 2.27 -11.80
CA ALA A 137 -9.07 1.44 -12.61
C ALA A 137 -9.64 0.07 -13.04
N ASP A 138 -10.91 -0.23 -12.78
CA ASP A 138 -11.45 -1.58 -13.06
C ASP A 138 -11.66 -1.89 -14.57
N TYR A 139 -11.37 -0.98 -15.52
CA TYR A 139 -11.75 -1.19 -16.94
C TYR A 139 -10.80 -0.66 -18.02
N SER A 140 -9.53 -0.30 -17.74
CA SER A 140 -8.62 0.17 -18.81
C SER A 140 -7.28 -0.53 -18.84
N GLU A 141 -6.93 -1.12 -19.99
CA GLU A 141 -5.58 -1.62 -20.34
C GLU A 141 -4.54 -0.48 -20.47
N VAL A 142 -5.02 0.76 -20.55
CA VAL A 142 -4.18 1.95 -20.61
C VAL A 142 -3.88 2.42 -19.18
N PHE A 143 -2.68 2.13 -18.72
CA PHE A 143 -2.18 2.58 -17.42
C PHE A 143 -1.66 4.03 -17.53
N SER A 144 -2.13 4.92 -16.66
CA SER A 144 -1.66 6.31 -16.62
C SER A 144 -0.34 6.47 -15.86
N ASP A 145 0.00 5.51 -15.00
CA ASP A 145 1.19 5.52 -14.17
C ASP A 145 1.63 4.11 -13.68
N GLU A 146 2.80 4.02 -13.03
CA GLU A 146 3.30 2.76 -12.42
C GLU A 146 2.35 2.21 -11.34
N TRP A 147 1.54 3.06 -10.72
CA TRP A 147 0.61 2.70 -9.65
C TRP A 147 -0.63 1.97 -10.19
N ASP A 148 -1.15 2.38 -11.34
CA ASP A 148 -2.16 1.64 -12.11
C ASP A 148 -1.67 0.22 -12.45
N LYS A 149 -0.41 0.08 -12.86
CA LYS A 149 0.18 -1.23 -13.17
C LYS A 149 0.20 -2.16 -11.96
N PHE A 150 0.62 -1.68 -10.78
CA PHE A 150 0.60 -2.52 -9.57
C PHE A 150 -0.81 -3.00 -9.20
N ARG A 151 -1.82 -2.13 -9.34
CA ARG A 151 -3.22 -2.52 -9.11
C ARG A 151 -3.67 -3.59 -10.09
N PHE A 152 -3.32 -3.46 -11.37
CA PHE A 152 -3.61 -4.46 -12.39
C PHE A 152 -2.91 -5.80 -12.11
N ASP A 153 -1.63 -5.77 -11.72
CA ASP A 153 -0.87 -6.98 -11.39
C ASP A 153 -1.49 -7.71 -10.19
N ILE A 154 -1.88 -6.98 -9.14
CA ILE A 154 -2.60 -7.56 -7.98
C ILE A 154 -3.96 -8.09 -8.38
N TYR A 155 -4.71 -7.35 -9.22
CA TYR A 155 -6.00 -7.79 -9.73
C TYR A 155 -5.87 -9.11 -10.49
N ASN A 156 -4.96 -9.19 -11.46
CA ASN A 156 -4.76 -10.42 -12.23
C ASN A 156 -4.36 -11.58 -11.32
N LEU A 157 -3.42 -11.36 -10.40
CA LEU A 157 -2.96 -12.39 -9.47
C LEU A 157 -4.10 -12.96 -8.61
N LEU A 158 -5.02 -12.11 -8.16
CA LEU A 158 -6.12 -12.54 -7.31
C LEU A 158 -7.31 -13.07 -8.14
N PHE A 159 -7.76 -12.33 -9.14
CA PHE A 159 -9.02 -12.57 -9.84
C PHE A 159 -8.90 -13.44 -11.07
N ASN A 160 -7.74 -13.42 -11.75
CA ASN A 160 -7.49 -14.25 -12.94
C ASN A 160 -6.66 -15.50 -12.63
N ASP A 161 -6.09 -15.61 -11.43
CA ASP A 161 -5.32 -16.78 -11.00
C ASP A 161 -5.86 -17.38 -9.68
N PHE A 162 -5.63 -16.75 -8.53
CA PHE A 162 -5.94 -17.35 -7.23
C PHE A 162 -7.43 -17.76 -7.07
N PHE A 163 -8.37 -16.84 -7.25
CA PHE A 163 -9.78 -17.09 -6.97
C PHE A 163 -10.38 -18.21 -7.86
N PRO A 164 -10.23 -18.17 -9.21
CA PRO A 164 -10.71 -19.25 -10.08
C PRO A 164 -10.06 -20.61 -9.78
N ASN A 165 -8.77 -20.64 -9.43
CA ASN A 165 -8.05 -21.89 -9.19
C ASN A 165 -8.39 -22.51 -7.82
N HIS A 166 -8.71 -21.70 -6.82
CA HIS A 166 -8.92 -22.14 -5.45
C HIS A 166 -10.40 -22.25 -5.03
N PHE A 167 -11.32 -21.58 -5.72
CA PHE A 167 -12.76 -21.51 -5.39
C PHE A 167 -13.66 -21.84 -6.58
N LYS A 168 -13.40 -22.99 -7.22
CA LYS A 168 -14.02 -23.46 -8.47
C LYS A 168 -15.55 -23.65 -8.43
N THR A 169 -16.13 -23.71 -7.25
CA THR A 169 -17.58 -23.89 -7.04
C THR A 169 -18.38 -22.61 -7.31
N LEU A 170 -17.71 -21.47 -7.38
CA LEU A 170 -18.32 -20.19 -7.68
C LEU A 170 -18.23 -19.87 -9.18
N ASP A 171 -19.32 -19.38 -9.75
CA ASP A 171 -19.26 -18.77 -11.08
C ASP A 171 -18.50 -17.43 -11.05
N GLN A 172 -18.14 -16.91 -12.23
CA GLN A 172 -17.35 -15.69 -12.35
C GLN A 172 -18.03 -14.47 -11.69
N ASN A 173 -19.36 -14.37 -11.77
CA ASN A 173 -20.10 -13.27 -11.15
C ASN A 173 -20.08 -13.38 -9.63
N GLN A 174 -20.26 -14.59 -9.09
CA GLN A 174 -20.19 -14.86 -7.66
C GLN A 174 -18.78 -14.61 -7.12
N LEU A 175 -17.73 -15.00 -7.84
CA LEU A 175 -16.34 -14.70 -7.46
C LEU A 175 -16.12 -13.18 -7.36
N ILE A 176 -16.55 -12.42 -8.38
CA ILE A 176 -16.42 -10.96 -8.39
C ILE A 176 -17.19 -10.33 -7.22
N LEU A 177 -18.44 -10.76 -6.98
CA LEU A 177 -19.26 -10.21 -5.90
C LEU A 177 -18.69 -10.54 -4.52
N ASN A 178 -18.37 -11.80 -4.26
CA ASN A 178 -17.88 -12.25 -2.94
C ASN A 178 -16.52 -11.63 -2.60
N SER A 179 -15.60 -11.55 -3.57
CA SER A 179 -14.29 -10.92 -3.37
C SER A 179 -14.40 -9.41 -3.16
N ARG A 180 -15.33 -8.72 -3.85
CA ARG A 180 -15.63 -7.30 -3.58
C ARG A 180 -16.20 -7.09 -2.18
N LEU A 181 -17.13 -7.93 -1.74
CA LEU A 181 -17.67 -7.88 -0.37
C LEU A 181 -16.57 -8.08 0.67
N LEU A 182 -15.68 -9.06 0.46
CA LEU A 182 -14.52 -9.28 1.31
C LEU A 182 -13.61 -8.04 1.35
N HIS A 183 -13.32 -7.46 0.18
CA HIS A 183 -12.53 -6.23 0.10
C HIS A 183 -13.19 -5.07 0.87
N TYR A 184 -14.51 -4.87 0.75
CA TYR A 184 -15.22 -3.82 1.48
C TYR A 184 -15.23 -4.05 2.99
N GLN A 185 -15.32 -5.31 3.44
CA GLN A 185 -15.20 -5.65 4.85
C GLN A 185 -13.81 -5.28 5.38
N LEU A 186 -12.74 -5.68 4.68
CA LEU A 186 -11.37 -5.33 5.05
C LEU A 186 -11.14 -3.81 5.03
N HIS A 187 -11.64 -3.12 4.00
CA HIS A 187 -11.56 -1.68 3.88
C HIS A 187 -12.27 -0.97 5.04
N GLY A 188 -13.49 -1.41 5.38
CA GLY A 188 -14.24 -0.90 6.52
C GLY A 188 -13.48 -1.08 7.83
N ILE A 189 -12.92 -2.27 8.08
CA ILE A 189 -12.10 -2.55 9.27
C ILE A 189 -10.92 -1.57 9.35
N ILE A 190 -10.16 -1.43 8.27
CA ILE A 190 -8.95 -0.58 8.23
C ILE A 190 -9.31 0.90 8.41
N VAL A 191 -10.26 1.42 7.62
CA VAL A 191 -10.60 2.85 7.63
C VAL A 191 -11.23 3.25 8.96
N VAL A 192 -12.15 2.45 9.51
CA VAL A 192 -12.79 2.75 10.80
C VAL A 192 -11.77 2.68 11.94
N HIS A 193 -10.86 1.69 11.93
CA HIS A 193 -9.79 1.61 12.92
C HIS A 193 -8.86 2.84 12.85
N ILE A 194 -8.46 3.27 11.65
CA ILE A 194 -7.64 4.47 11.47
C ILE A 194 -8.40 5.74 11.89
N ALA A 195 -9.67 5.87 11.52
CA ALA A 195 -10.48 7.06 11.79
C ALA A 195 -10.82 7.20 13.28
N SER A 196 -11.03 6.08 13.97
CA SER A 196 -11.27 6.04 15.42
C SER A 196 -10.01 6.28 16.25
N GLY A 197 -8.89 6.71 15.67
CA GLY A 197 -7.66 7.00 16.43
C GLY A 197 -7.12 5.79 17.21
N ARG A 198 -7.51 4.57 16.83
CA ARG A 198 -7.21 3.32 17.56
C ARG A 198 -7.74 3.28 19.00
N TYR A 199 -8.88 3.95 19.28
CA TYR A 199 -9.45 4.01 20.64
C TYR A 199 -9.97 2.66 21.16
N PHE A 200 -10.60 1.85 20.30
CA PHE A 200 -11.27 0.59 20.72
C PHE A 200 -10.41 -0.66 20.52
N LEU A 201 -9.71 -0.74 19.40
CA LEU A 201 -8.81 -1.83 19.04
C LEU A 201 -7.45 -1.13 18.83
N LYS A 202 -6.47 -1.42 19.68
CA LYS A 202 -5.24 -0.62 19.80
C LYS A 202 -4.11 -1.21 18.98
N GLU A 203 -4.07 -2.52 18.89
CA GLU A 203 -3.03 -3.28 18.20
C GLU A 203 -3.55 -3.93 16.93
N GLU A 204 -2.64 -4.26 16.01
CA GLU A 204 -2.97 -5.00 14.78
C GLU A 204 -3.60 -6.37 15.12
N GLY A 205 -3.13 -7.02 16.19
CA GLY A 205 -3.67 -8.28 16.69
C GLY A 205 -5.16 -8.23 17.05
N ASP A 206 -5.64 -7.08 17.52
CA ASP A 206 -7.05 -6.89 17.91
C ASP A 206 -8.01 -6.93 16.72
N LEU A 207 -7.50 -6.72 15.51
CA LEU A 207 -8.27 -6.72 14.27
C LEU A 207 -8.34 -8.10 13.60
N ILE A 208 -7.47 -9.03 14.01
CA ILE A 208 -7.39 -10.37 13.42
C ILE A 208 -8.72 -11.13 13.52
N PRO A 209 -9.47 -11.12 14.64
CA PRO A 209 -10.77 -11.79 14.70
C PRO A 209 -11.79 -11.26 13.68
N LEU A 210 -11.75 -9.96 13.35
CA LEU A 210 -12.61 -9.36 12.33
C LEU A 210 -12.24 -9.83 10.92
N VAL A 211 -10.94 -9.93 10.65
CA VAL A 211 -10.42 -10.50 9.39
C VAL A 211 -10.82 -11.98 9.28
N GLU A 212 -10.70 -12.74 10.37
CA GLU A 212 -11.07 -14.14 10.40
C GLU A 212 -12.56 -14.34 10.11
N GLN A 213 -13.42 -13.49 10.67
CA GLN A 213 -14.85 -13.51 10.39
C GLN A 213 -15.17 -13.14 8.93
N ALA A 214 -14.46 -12.17 8.35
CA ALA A 214 -14.63 -11.79 6.95
C ALA A 214 -14.27 -12.96 6.01
N VAL A 215 -13.15 -13.62 6.27
CA VAL A 215 -12.73 -14.82 5.52
C VAL A 215 -13.73 -15.96 5.72
N HIS A 216 -14.19 -16.19 6.95
CA HIS A 216 -15.21 -17.20 7.23
C HIS A 216 -16.49 -16.98 6.40
N ASN A 217 -16.99 -15.75 6.37
CA ASN A 217 -18.17 -15.38 5.60
C ASN A 217 -17.97 -15.64 4.09
N PHE A 218 -16.80 -15.27 3.54
CA PHE A 218 -16.46 -15.57 2.15
C PHE A 218 -16.51 -17.08 1.88
N ILE A 219 -15.92 -17.90 2.75
CA ILE A 219 -15.90 -19.36 2.57
C ILE A 219 -17.32 -19.94 2.61
N LEU A 220 -18.17 -19.47 3.51
CA LEU A 220 -19.57 -19.92 3.60
C LEU A 220 -20.34 -19.60 2.32
N THR A 221 -20.18 -18.40 1.77
CA THR A 221 -20.84 -18.00 0.52
C THR A 221 -20.18 -18.59 -0.73
N SER A 222 -19.08 -19.36 -0.57
CA SER A 222 -18.37 -20.03 -1.65
C SER A 222 -18.71 -21.52 -1.80
N LYS A 223 -19.50 -22.08 -0.88
CA LYS A 223 -19.95 -23.48 -0.97
C LYS A 223 -21.07 -23.62 -2.00
N PRO A 224 -21.12 -24.73 -2.77
CA PRO A 224 -22.26 -25.03 -3.62
C PRO A 224 -23.52 -25.16 -2.76
N ARG A 225 -24.64 -24.58 -3.24
CA ARG A 225 -25.96 -24.72 -2.62
C ARG A 225 -26.53 -26.10 -2.87
#